data_AF-X0THT2-F1
#
_entry.id   AF-X0THT2-F1
#
_cell.length_a   1.000
_cell.length_b   1.000
_cell.length_c   1.000
_cell.angle_alpha   90.00
_cell.angle_beta   90.00
_cell.angle_gamma   90.00
#
_symmetry.space_group_name_H-M   'P 1'
#
loop_
_entity.id
_entity.type
_entity.pdbx_description
1 polymer ?
#
loop_
_entity_poly.entity_id
_entity_poly.type
_entity_poly.pdbx_seq_one_letter_code
_entity_poly.pdbx_strand_id
1 'polypeptide(L)'
;GNSFRRLATKVFNLEDPTQLEAFLKGDAREITVPGTGRKLNYDSLARLGVGMSRLGTSEAVAIGAYSFALHALDQRRTRSTGG
;
A
#
# COMPACT_ATOMS: atom_id res chain seq x y z
N GLY A 1 23.72 -25.78 3.49
CA GLY A 1 22.53 -25.53 4.31
C GLY A 1 21.59 -24.63 3.53
N ASN A 2 20.32 -25.01 3.37
CA ASN A 2 19.37 -24.25 2.55
C ASN A 2 18.61 -23.24 3.41
N SER A 3 18.71 -21.96 3.08
CA SER A 3 17.96 -20.88 3.73
C SER A 3 16.56 -20.79 3.14
N PHE A 4 15.56 -21.22 3.89
CA PHE A 4 14.16 -20.98 3.54
C PHE A 4 13.72 -19.61 4.05
N ARG A 5 13.01 -18.85 3.22
CA ARG A 5 12.46 -17.55 3.61
C ARG A 5 11.30 -17.78 4.59
N ARG A 6 11.37 -17.13 5.77
CA ARG A 6 10.34 -17.24 6.81
C ARG A 6 9.04 -16.49 6.49
N LEU A 7 9.10 -15.50 5.60
CA LEU A 7 7.94 -14.74 5.12
C LEU A 7 7.53 -15.21 3.72
N ALA A 8 6.24 -15.46 3.53
CA ALA A 8 5.68 -15.76 2.20
C ALA A 8 5.81 -14.57 1.22
N THR A 9 5.85 -13.34 1.77
CA THR A 9 5.87 -12.09 1.02
C THR A 9 7.28 -11.57 0.79
N LYS A 10 7.56 -11.00 -0.39
CA LYS A 10 8.85 -10.35 -0.67
C LYS A 10 8.88 -8.94 -0.05
N VAL A 11 9.92 -8.64 0.71
CA VAL A 11 10.11 -7.32 1.34
C VAL A 11 11.14 -6.52 0.55
N PHE A 12 10.84 -5.25 0.30
CA PHE A 12 11.70 -4.30 -0.42
C PHE A 12 12.03 -3.11 0.47
N ASN A 13 13.29 -2.67 0.46
CA ASN A 13 13.70 -1.40 1.04
C ASN A 13 13.35 -0.26 0.07
N LEU A 14 12.45 0.62 0.46
CA LEU A 14 12.01 1.75 -0.37
C LEU A 14 13.01 2.92 -0.39
N GLU A 15 14.04 2.86 0.45
CA GLU A 15 15.16 3.83 0.43
C GLU A 15 16.25 3.47 -0.60
N ASP A 16 16.21 2.26 -1.15
CA ASP A 16 17.05 1.84 -2.27
C ASP A 16 16.27 2.06 -3.58
N PRO A 17 16.71 2.97 -4.47
CA PRO A 17 16.00 3.26 -5.73
C PRO A 17 15.75 2.03 -6.59
N THR A 18 16.69 1.08 -6.64
CA THR A 18 16.56 -0.13 -7.45
C THR A 18 15.45 -1.02 -6.89
N GLN A 19 15.35 -1.12 -5.57
CA GLN A 19 14.31 -1.89 -4.91
C GLN A 19 12.95 -1.19 -4.96
N LEU A 20 12.93 0.14 -4.88
CA LEU A 20 11.72 0.93 -5.08
C LEU A 20 11.16 0.72 -6.50
N GLU A 21 12.00 0.80 -7.53
CA GLU A 21 11.58 0.53 -8.92
C GLU A 21 11.03 -0.89 -9.07
N ALA A 22 11.71 -1.89 -8.53
CA ALA A 22 11.24 -3.28 -8.58
C ALA A 22 9.93 -3.47 -7.80
N PHE A 23 9.75 -2.77 -6.67
CA PHE A 23 8.51 -2.79 -5.90
C PHE A 23 7.35 -2.13 -6.67
N LEU A 24 7.58 -1.01 -7.34
CA LEU A 24 6.54 -0.32 -8.10
C LEU A 24 6.15 -1.09 -9.37
N LYS A 25 7.14 -1.67 -10.07
CA LYS A 25 6.92 -2.44 -11.30
C LYS A 25 6.08 -3.70 -11.07
N GLY A 26 6.35 -4.41 -9.98
CA GLY A 26 5.69 -5.68 -9.68
C GLY A 26 5.96 -6.80 -10.67
N ASP A 27 5.06 -7.78 -10.69
CA ASP A 27 5.06 -8.90 -11.63
C ASP A 27 3.69 -9.00 -12.33
N ALA A 28 3.32 -7.89 -12.98
CA ALA A 28 2.09 -7.78 -13.74
C ALA A 28 2.14 -8.66 -15.00
N ARG A 29 1.14 -9.54 -15.14
CA ARG A 29 0.97 -10.43 -16.29
C ARG A 29 -0.50 -10.46 -16.73
N GLU A 30 -0.72 -10.63 -18.01
CA GLU A 30 -2.05 -10.84 -18.57
C GLU A 30 -2.46 -12.31 -18.37
N ILE A 31 -3.64 -12.54 -17.78
CA ILE A 31 -4.22 -13.87 -17.61
C ILE A 31 -5.56 -13.95 -18.34
N THR A 32 -5.86 -15.14 -18.87
CA THR A 32 -7.17 -15.42 -19.51
C THR A 32 -8.08 -16.07 -18.49
N VAL A 33 -9.31 -15.57 -18.38
CA VAL A 33 -10.30 -16.11 -17.44
C VAL A 33 -10.83 -17.45 -17.98
N PRO A 34 -10.69 -18.56 -17.23
CA PRO A 34 -11.14 -19.88 -17.67
C PRO A 34 -12.63 -19.88 -18.07
N GLY A 35 -12.96 -20.59 -19.15
CA GLY A 35 -14.32 -20.65 -19.68
C GLY A 35 -14.78 -19.38 -20.42
N THR A 36 -13.89 -18.39 -20.62
CA THR A 36 -14.18 -17.18 -21.40
C THR A 36 -12.97 -16.77 -22.25
N GLY A 37 -13.16 -15.84 -23.20
CA GLY A 37 -12.07 -15.18 -23.92
C GLY A 37 -11.56 -13.89 -23.25
N ARG A 38 -12.04 -13.56 -22.04
CA ARG A 38 -11.70 -12.31 -21.36
C ARG A 38 -10.29 -12.38 -20.80
N LYS A 39 -9.55 -11.29 -20.99
CA LYS A 39 -8.21 -11.12 -20.44
C LYS A 39 -8.21 -10.06 -19.34
N LEU A 40 -7.38 -10.26 -18.32
CA LEU A 40 -7.18 -9.29 -17.24
C LEU A 40 -5.71 -9.21 -16.83
N ASN A 41 -5.29 -8.03 -16.39
CA ASN A 41 -3.97 -7.83 -15.81
C ASN A 41 -3.98 -8.26 -14.35
N TYR A 42 -3.01 -9.10 -13.98
CA TYR A 42 -2.84 -9.63 -12.63
C TYR A 42 -1.38 -9.52 -12.21
N ASP A 43 -1.13 -8.89 -11.06
CA ASP A 43 0.20 -8.85 -10.45
C ASP A 43 0.34 -10.02 -9.48
N SER A 44 1.25 -10.95 -9.79
CA SER A 44 1.40 -12.17 -9.00
C SER A 44 2.36 -12.01 -7.81
N LEU A 45 3.07 -10.89 -7.73
CA LEU A 45 4.08 -10.66 -6.72
C LEU A 45 3.48 -10.03 -5.47
N ALA A 46 3.08 -10.86 -4.52
CA ALA A 46 2.80 -10.43 -3.16
C ALA A 46 4.05 -9.81 -2.53
N ARG A 47 3.97 -8.51 -2.17
CA ARG A 47 5.12 -7.74 -1.67
C ARG A 47 4.76 -6.69 -0.61
N LEU A 48 5.75 -6.38 0.22
CA LEU A 48 5.73 -5.30 1.22
C LEU A 48 6.91 -4.36 1.00
N GLY A 49 6.68 -3.07 1.20
CA GLY A 49 7.71 -2.04 1.18
C GLY A 49 7.98 -1.55 2.60
N VAL A 50 9.26 -1.39 2.94
CA VAL A 50 9.71 -0.76 4.19
C VAL A 50 10.48 0.49 3.83
N GLY A 51 10.06 1.64 4.35
CA GLY A 51 10.71 2.94 4.13
C GLY A 51 10.93 3.66 5.44
N MET A 52 11.73 4.72 5.39
CA MET A 52 11.99 5.56 6.55
C MET A 52 11.06 6.77 6.55
N SER A 53 10.54 7.12 7.73
CA SER A 53 9.75 8.35 7.88
C SER A 53 10.64 9.56 7.62
N ARG A 54 10.20 10.46 6.74
CA ARG A 54 10.88 11.73 6.45
C ARG A 54 10.39 12.89 7.32
N LEU A 55 9.14 12.80 7.77
CA LEU A 55 8.58 13.70 8.78
C LEU A 55 9.07 13.26 10.15
N GLY A 56 9.45 14.21 11.00
CA GLY A 56 9.75 13.93 12.39
C GLY A 56 8.51 13.41 13.12
N THR A 57 8.70 12.63 14.18
CA THR A 57 7.59 12.01 14.93
C THR A 57 6.54 13.04 15.38
N SER A 58 6.99 14.14 16.00
CA SER A 58 6.08 15.18 16.51
C SER A 58 5.25 15.83 15.41
N GLU A 59 5.88 16.09 14.25
CA GLU A 59 5.21 16.67 13.09
C GLU A 59 4.18 15.70 12.50
N ALA A 60 4.57 14.44 12.30
CA ALA A 60 3.66 13.40 11.81
C ALA A 60 2.45 13.20 12.74
N VAL A 61 2.66 13.23 14.05
CA VAL A 61 1.59 13.14 15.05
C VAL A 61 0.65 14.34 14.96
N ALA A 62 1.19 15.56 14.89
CA ALA A 62 0.37 16.78 14.81
C ALA A 62 -0.50 16.80 13.54
N ILE A 63 0.10 16.48 12.38
CA ILE A 63 -0.61 16.42 11.09
C ILE A 63 -1.71 15.35 11.15
N GLY A 64 -1.40 14.17 11.70
CA GLY A 64 -2.35 13.07 11.85
C GLY A 64 -3.54 13.42 12.74
N ALA A 65 -3.28 13.99 13.92
CA ALA A 65 -4.31 14.42 14.86
C ALA A 65 -5.23 15.49 14.27
N TYR A 66 -4.65 16.48 13.57
CA TYR A 66 -5.41 17.53 12.91
C TYR A 66 -6.31 16.97 11.80
N SER A 67 -5.74 16.13 10.92
CA SER A 67 -6.48 15.51 9.81
C SER A 67 -7.63 14.63 10.32
N PHE A 68 -7.39 13.88 11.39
CA PHE A 68 -8.41 13.08 12.06
C PHE A 68 -9.55 13.95 12.61
N ALA A 69 -9.24 15.07 13.28
CA ALA A 69 -10.24 15.95 13.85
C ALA A 69 -11.14 16.58 12.77
N LEU A 70 -10.56 17.05 11.66
CA LEU A 70 -11.34 17.57 10.52
C LEU A 70 -12.28 16.51 9.95
N HIS A 71 -11.78 15.30 9.70
CA HIS A 71 -12.60 14.21 9.19
C HIS A 71 -13.74 13.82 10.14
N ALA A 72 -13.50 13.89 11.46
CA ALA A 72 -14.54 13.64 12.46
C ALA A 72 -15.64 14.73 12.46
N LEU A 73 -15.28 16.01 12.23
CA LEU A 73 -16.23 17.10 12.10
C LEU A 73 -17.08 16.96 10.83
N ASP A 74 -16.45 16.64 9.70
CA ASP A 74 -17.17 16.41 8.44
C ASP A 74 -18.17 15.26 8.57
N GLN A 75 -17.78 14.15 9.19
CA GLN A 75 -18.69 13.03 9.46
C GLN A 75 -19.86 13.40 10.38
N ARG A 76 -19.66 14.30 11.36
CA ARG A 76 -20.75 14.79 12.20
C ARG A 76 -21.72 15.65 11.39
N ARG A 77 -21.19 16.52 10.53
CA ARG A 77 -22.01 17.39 9.67
C ARG A 77 -22.84 16.61 8.67
N THR A 78 -22.27 15.56 8.05
CA THR A 78 -23.03 14.72 7.10
C THR A 78 -24.14 13.92 7.78
N ARG A 79 -23.94 13.50 9.04
CA ARG A 79 -24.97 12.82 9.84
C ARG A 79 -26.09 13.75 10.31
N SER A 80 -25.81 15.04 10.50
CA SER A 80 -26.84 16.02 10.92
C SER A 80 -27.72 16.54 9.79
N THR A 81 -27.27 16.46 8.53
CA THR A 81 -27.99 16.99 7.36
C THR A 81 -28.77 15.90 6.59
N GLY A 82 -28.58 14.63 6.94
CA GLY A 82 -29.27 13.49 6.32
C GLY A 82 -30.52 12.99 7.06
N GLY A 83 -31.16 13.83 7.89
CA GLY A 83 -32.39 13.55 8.62
C GLY A 83 -33.50 14.52 8.25
#